data_AF-A0A1Y1QKW0-F1
#
_entry.id   AF-A0A1Y1QKW0-F1
#
_cell.length_a   1.000
_cell.length_b   1.000
_cell.length_c   1.000
_cell.angle_alpha   90.00
_cell.angle_beta   90.00
_cell.angle_gamma   90.00
#
_symmetry.space_group_name_H-M   'P 1'
#
loop_
_entity.id
_entity.type
_entity.pdbx_description
1 polymer ?
#
loop_
_entity_poly.entity_id
_entity_poly.type
_entity_poly.pdbx_seq_one_letter_code
_entity_poly.pdbx_strand_id
1 'polypeptide(L)'
;MAKRLYIFCVFDGDKPEEAYKARQQLARYKNDVHGFVSVPCFELWLTLHFERSDAALPDCQQSEARLKRHWPDYVKSCDCDCLMPQLGTACENAL
;
A
#
# COMPACT_ATOMS: atom_id res chain seq x y z
N MET A 1 -16.23 -0.06 29.92
CA MET A 1 -16.27 -0.85 28.66
C MET A 1 -14.85 -1.00 28.14
N ALA A 2 -14.43 -2.20 27.74
CA ALA A 2 -13.11 -2.41 27.15
C ALA A 2 -13.09 -1.86 25.70
N LYS A 3 -12.07 -1.06 25.37
CA LYS A 3 -11.86 -0.54 24.02
C LYS A 3 -11.48 -1.71 23.10
N ARG A 4 -12.21 -1.92 22.02
CA ARG A 4 -11.88 -2.93 21.02
C ARG A 4 -10.78 -2.37 20.12
N LEU A 5 -9.68 -3.09 19.99
CA LEU A 5 -8.56 -2.74 19.12
C LEU A 5 -8.77 -3.44 17.78
N TYR A 6 -8.68 -2.70 16.67
CA TYR A 6 -8.67 -3.25 15.32
C TYR A 6 -7.29 -3.00 14.72
N ILE A 7 -6.60 -4.07 14.33
CA ILE A 7 -5.30 -3.98 13.67
C ILE A 7 -5.49 -4.31 12.20
N PHE A 8 -5.04 -3.42 11.33
CA PHE A 8 -5.06 -3.61 9.89
C PHE A 8 -3.63 -3.85 9.41
N CYS A 9 -3.40 -4.98 8.73
CA CYS A 9 -2.12 -5.36 8.16
C CYS A 9 -2.25 -5.37 6.64
N VAL A 10 -1.42 -4.59 5.94
CA VAL A 10 -1.36 -4.61 4.48
C VAL A 10 -0.08 -5.31 4.07
N PHE A 11 -0.19 -6.25 3.13
CA PHE A 11 0.92 -6.99 2.55
C PHE A 11 1.20 -6.49 1.13
N ASP A 12 2.46 -6.49 0.73
CA ASP A 12 2.84 -6.26 -0.66
C ASP A 12 2.32 -7.43 -1.53
N GLY A 13 1.71 -7.09 -2.66
CA GLY A 13 1.19 -8.05 -3.64
C GLY A 13 2.26 -8.58 -4.58
N ASP A 14 3.45 -7.95 -4.61
CA ASP A 14 4.56 -8.34 -5.49
C ASP A 14 5.14 -9.73 -5.18
N LYS A 15 4.81 -10.29 -4.02
CA LYS A 15 5.21 -11.63 -3.57
C LYS A 15 4.01 -12.46 -3.11
N PRO A 16 3.22 -13.03 -4.04
CA PRO A 16 1.96 -13.69 -3.73
C PRO A 16 2.09 -14.88 -2.77
N GLU A 17 3.18 -15.64 -2.85
CA GLU A 17 3.42 -16.76 -1.91
C GLU A 17 3.69 -16.27 -0.48
N GLU A 18 4.43 -15.17 -0.32
CA GLU A 18 4.71 -14.59 1.00
C GLU A 18 3.43 -13.98 1.60
N ALA A 19 2.66 -13.25 0.80
CA ALA A 19 1.36 -12.69 1.21
C ALA A 19 0.38 -13.79 1.64
N TYR A 20 0.36 -14.93 0.93
CA TYR A 20 -0.45 -16.09 1.29
C TYR A 20 -0.01 -16.69 2.63
N LYS A 21 1.30 -16.92 2.83
CA LYS A 21 1.84 -17.42 4.11
C LYS A 21 1.51 -16.47 5.26
N ALA A 22 1.64 -15.16 5.05
CA ALA A 22 1.31 -14.16 6.06
C ALA A 22 -0.19 -14.18 6.42
N ARG A 23 -1.08 -14.28 5.42
CA ARG A 23 -2.52 -14.46 5.65
C ARG A 23 -2.84 -15.73 6.45
N GLN A 24 -2.18 -16.85 6.17
CA GLN A 24 -2.36 -18.06 6.97
C GLN A 24 -1.94 -17.86 8.43
N GLN A 25 -0.83 -17.16 8.67
CA GLN A 25 -0.39 -16.82 10.02
C GLN A 25 -1.38 -15.88 10.73
N LEU A 26 -2.06 -15.00 10.01
CA LEU A 26 -3.07 -14.11 10.60
C LEU A 26 -4.30 -14.85 11.13
N ALA A 27 -4.64 -16.03 10.58
CA ALA A 27 -5.82 -16.80 10.99
C ALA A 27 -5.86 -17.09 12.50
N ARG A 28 -4.71 -17.16 13.18
CA ARG A 28 -4.62 -17.36 14.62
C ARG A 28 -5.15 -16.19 15.45
N TYR A 29 -5.24 -14.99 14.86
CA TYR A 29 -5.71 -13.77 15.52
C TYR A 29 -7.19 -13.46 15.25
N LYS A 30 -7.92 -14.38 14.61
CA LYS A 30 -9.37 -14.29 14.39
C LYS A 30 -9.79 -12.91 13.84
N ASN A 31 -10.66 -12.21 14.55
CA ASN A 31 -11.25 -10.92 14.15
C ASN A 31 -10.53 -9.70 14.77
N ASP A 32 -9.36 -9.91 15.36
CA ASP A 32 -8.59 -8.83 15.99
C ASP A 32 -7.56 -8.22 15.03
N VAL A 33 -7.15 -8.98 14.01
CA VAL A 33 -6.22 -8.55 12.96
C VAL A 33 -6.80 -8.83 11.57
N HIS A 34 -6.87 -7.79 10.75
CA HIS A 34 -7.44 -7.83 9.40
C HIS A 34 -6.34 -7.67 8.34
N GLY A 35 -6.16 -8.68 7.48
CA GLY A 35 -5.14 -8.69 6.44
C GLY A 35 -5.66 -8.26 5.07
N PHE A 36 -4.99 -7.30 4.44
CA PHE A 36 -5.24 -6.82 3.08
C PHE A 36 -4.00 -7.03 2.22
N VAL A 37 -4.16 -7.12 0.90
CA VAL A 37 -3.02 -7.20 -0.03
C VAL A 37 -3.10 -5.99 -0.95
N SER A 38 -1.98 -5.27 -1.06
CA SER A 38 -1.81 -4.16 -1.98
C SER A 38 -1.46 -4.71 -3.36
N VAL A 39 -2.37 -4.62 -4.33
CA VAL A 39 -2.15 -5.14 -5.68
C VAL A 39 -2.09 -3.97 -6.68
N PRO A 40 -1.03 -3.88 -7.52
CA PRO A 40 0.08 -4.83 -7.64
C PRO A 40 1.11 -4.72 -6.50
N CYS A 41 1.38 -3.51 -6.00
CA CYS A 41 2.40 -3.26 -4.97
C CYS A 41 2.12 -1.96 -4.19
N PHE A 42 2.99 -1.58 -3.25
CA PHE A 42 2.78 -0.37 -2.44
C PHE A 42 2.96 0.95 -3.19
N GLU A 43 3.74 0.96 -4.27
CA GLU A 43 4.02 2.15 -5.08
C GLU A 43 2.73 2.76 -5.66
N LEU A 44 1.66 1.97 -5.80
CA LEU A 44 0.33 2.47 -6.12
C LEU A 44 -0.13 3.53 -5.11
N TRP A 45 -0.08 3.24 -3.81
CA TRP A 45 -0.52 4.16 -2.76
C TRP A 45 0.35 5.41 -2.67
N LEU A 46 1.65 5.26 -2.92
CA LEU A 46 2.58 6.40 -2.95
C LEU A 46 2.25 7.33 -4.13
N THR A 47 1.94 6.77 -5.29
CA THR A 47 1.57 7.52 -6.50
C THR A 47 0.33 8.40 -6.28
N LEU A 48 -0.63 7.95 -5.47
CA LEU A 48 -1.85 8.72 -5.16
C LEU A 48 -1.57 10.07 -4.49
N HIS A 49 -0.42 10.28 -3.86
CA HIS A 49 -0.04 11.59 -3.30
C HIS A 49 0.20 12.66 -4.37
N PHE A 50 0.41 12.24 -5.62
CA PHE A 50 0.73 13.12 -6.75
C PHE A 50 -0.36 13.11 -7.82
N GLU A 51 -1.02 11.98 -8.04
CA GLU A 51 -1.99 11.85 -9.12
C GLU A 51 -3.10 10.84 -8.84
N ARG A 52 -4.30 11.15 -9.37
CA ARG A 52 -5.38 10.19 -9.53
C ARG A 52 -5.10 9.29 -10.72
N SER A 53 -5.41 8.01 -10.61
CA SER A 53 -5.32 7.07 -11.72
C SER A 53 -6.42 6.04 -11.70
N ASP A 54 -7.24 6.04 -12.76
CA ASP A 54 -8.16 4.94 -13.05
C ASP A 54 -7.53 3.92 -14.02
N ALA A 55 -6.28 4.16 -14.48
CA ALA A 55 -5.59 3.29 -15.41
C ALA A 55 -5.13 1.99 -14.73
N ALA A 56 -5.32 0.87 -15.42
CA ALA A 56 -4.80 -0.42 -14.98
C ALA A 56 -3.26 -0.38 -14.89
N LEU A 57 -2.74 -0.79 -13.73
CA LEU A 57 -1.31 -1.01 -13.51
C LEU A 57 -1.06 -2.52 -13.53
N PRO A 58 -0.49 -3.07 -14.63
CA PRO A 58 -0.42 -4.51 -14.83
C PRO A 58 0.53 -5.21 -13.87
N ASP A 59 1.58 -4.51 -13.44
CA ASP A 59 2.66 -5.05 -12.65
C ASP A 59 3.34 -3.99 -11.77
N CYS A 60 4.22 -4.48 -10.90
CA CYS A 60 4.96 -3.67 -9.93
C CYS A 60 5.97 -2.74 -10.62
N GLN A 61 6.56 -3.16 -11.74
CA GLN A 61 7.57 -2.38 -12.46
C GLN A 61 6.96 -1.12 -13.07
N GLN A 62 5.76 -1.23 -13.65
CA GLN A 62 5.03 -0.09 -14.19
C GLN A 62 4.51 0.84 -13.09
N SER A 63 4.12 0.29 -11.94
CA SER A 63 3.73 1.08 -10.78
C SER A 63 4.90 1.90 -10.24
N GLU A 64 6.08 1.28 -10.08
CA GLU A 64 7.30 1.97 -9.66
C GLU A 64 7.77 3.01 -10.69
N ALA A 65 7.77 2.66 -11.98
CA ALA A 65 8.15 3.59 -13.04
C ALA A 65 7.23 4.82 -13.09
N ARG A 66 5.95 4.65 -12.73
CA ARG A 66 4.98 5.74 -12.66
C ARG A 66 5.23 6.64 -11.47
N LEU A 67 5.44 6.07 -10.28
CA LEU A 67 5.85 6.82 -9.09
C LEU A 67 7.11 7.66 -9.36
N LYS A 68 8.11 7.05 -10.01
CA LYS A 68 9.39 7.72 -10.35
C LYS A 68 9.26 8.91 -11.29
N ARG A 69 8.12 9.13 -11.95
CA ARG A 69 7.87 10.37 -12.72
C ARG A 69 7.66 11.58 -11.81
N HIS A 70 7.10 11.35 -10.62
CA HIS A 70 6.84 12.37 -9.61
C HIS A 70 7.95 12.42 -8.56
N TRP A 71 8.55 11.26 -8.28
CA TRP A 71 9.65 11.11 -7.32
C TRP A 71 10.84 10.34 -7.95
N PRO A 72 11.67 11.01 -8.76
CA PRO A 72 12.76 10.35 -9.51
C PRO A 72 13.75 9.56 -8.64
N ASP A 73 14.05 10.07 -7.45
CA ASP A 73 15.00 9.46 -6.51
C ASP A 73 14.35 8.43 -5.57
N TYR A 74 13.11 8.00 -5.85
CA TYR A 74 12.45 6.98 -5.05
C TYR A 74 13.25 5.67 -5.03
N VAL A 75 13.48 5.17 -3.82
CA VAL A 75 14.05 3.85 -3.55
C VAL A 75 13.21 3.18 -2.48
N LYS A 76 13.04 1.85 -2.56
CA LYS A 76 12.33 1.10 -1.53
C LYS A 76 13.00 1.32 -0.16
N SER A 77 12.18 1.38 0.88
CA SER A 77 12.62 1.66 2.27
C SER A 77 13.20 3.06 2.49
N CYS A 78 12.90 4.03 1.62
CA CYS A 78 13.16 5.44 1.90
C CYS A 78 12.21 6.01 2.96
N ASP A 79 12.57 7.17 3.49
CA ASP A 79 11.68 7.97 4.32
C ASP A 79 10.54 8.54 3.47
N CYS A 80 9.31 8.50 3.99
CA CYS A 80 8.10 8.98 3.33
C CYS A 80 7.56 10.28 3.94
N ASP A 81 8.29 10.92 4.86
CA ASP A 81 7.88 12.17 5.50
C ASP A 81 7.53 13.28 4.49
N CYS A 82 8.19 13.30 3.33
CA CYS A 82 7.90 14.22 2.25
C CYS A 82 6.49 14.07 1.65
N LEU A 83 5.84 12.92 1.83
CA LEU A 83 4.49 12.65 1.36
C LEU A 83 3.41 13.15 2.31
N MET A 84 3.74 13.29 3.60
CA MET A 84 2.74 13.61 4.64
C MET A 84 1.94 14.89 4.40
N PRO A 85 2.53 15.98 3.86
CA PRO A 85 1.74 17.17 3.50
C PRO A 85 0.64 16.90 2.47
N GLN A 86 0.80 15.89 1.61
CA GLN A 86 -0.09 15.54 0.50
C GLN A 86 -1.09 14.42 0.87
N LEU A 87 -1.17 14.03 2.14
CA LEU A 87 -2.03 12.92 2.58
C LEU A 87 -3.50 13.14 2.20
N GLY A 88 -4.01 14.37 2.29
CA GLY A 88 -5.38 14.71 1.86
C GLY A 88 -5.60 14.43 0.38
N THR A 89 -4.66 14.86 -0.48
CA THR A 89 -4.68 14.58 -1.91
C THR A 89 -4.64 13.08 -2.20
N ALA A 90 -3.85 12.31 -1.46
CA ALA A 90 -3.83 10.86 -1.60
C ALA A 90 -5.19 10.21 -1.28
N CYS A 91 -5.86 10.67 -0.22
CA CYS A 91 -7.21 10.20 0.10
C CYS A 91 -8.21 10.56 -0.99
N GLU A 92 -8.19 11.80 -1.51
CA GLU A 92 -9.08 12.25 -2.58
C GLU A 92 -8.85 11.48 -3.89
N ASN A 93 -7.59 11.20 -4.23
CA ASN A 93 -7.23 10.42 -5.41
C ASN A 93 -7.60 8.93 -5.28
N ALA A 94 -7.87 8.44 -4.08
CA ALA A 94 -8.32 7.07 -3.80
C ALA A 94 -9.85 6.88 -3.88
N LEU A 95 -10.63 7.96 -4.09
CA LEU A 95 -12.10 7.96 -4.19
C LEU A 95 -12.60 7.79 -5.63
#